data_AF-A0A0J5GNG2-F1
#
_entry.id   AF-A0A0J5GNG2-F1
#
_cell.length_a   1.000
_cell.length_b   1.000
_cell.length_c   1.000
_cell.angle_alpha   90.00
_cell.angle_beta   90.00
_cell.angle_gamma   90.00
#
_symmetry.space_group_name_H-M   'P 1'
#
loop_
_entity.id
_entity.type
_entity.pdbx_description
1 polymer ?
#
loop_
_entity_poly.entity_id
_entity_poly.type
_entity_poly.pdbx_seq_one_letter_code
_entity_poly.pdbx_strand_id
1 'polypeptide(L)'
;GNPTGLNPELGEGETLREQEENQPRYLSHILEHNYLVENENGNFELGGIVIGLSMNSVYNFRVEDDQGRYYLYETPINQEDMEREGQRIADIIVQRLRDSTREGGVFNNIPITVAMFKEQPRQSAIPGNYIMQATAPPGEGLERWQRMNERYYLFPSSSANEDVSNDAAQFQQVKDDIQSFFDTFVGVVGRGYYIDNQLQELTIEVPLRYQGKAEIVALTQYAADVISQRINDQNIKVNLYITSVAGKQESMVIRNPGEEPFIHVFE
;
A
#
# COMPACT_ATOMS: atom_id res chain seq x y z
N GLY A 1 -4.99 25.89 18.75
CA GLY A 1 -5.51 24.90 17.79
C GLY A 1 -6.67 24.09 18.36
N ASN A 2 -6.96 22.95 17.74
CA ASN A 2 -7.93 21.97 18.27
C ASN A 2 -7.25 21.12 19.35
N PRO A 3 -7.70 21.12 20.62
CA PRO A 3 -7.01 20.45 21.73
C PRO A 3 -6.92 18.92 21.57
N THR A 4 -7.74 18.31 20.71
CA THR A 4 -7.68 16.86 20.42
C THR A 4 -6.96 16.54 19.12
N GLY A 5 -6.46 17.55 18.39
CA GLY A 5 -5.69 17.39 17.16
C GLY A 5 -4.46 16.50 17.36
N LEU A 6 -4.14 15.69 16.35
CA LEU A 6 -2.97 14.81 16.36
C LEU A 6 -1.82 15.38 15.54
N ASN A 7 -2.12 16.08 14.44
CA ASN A 7 -1.13 16.85 13.69
C ASN A 7 -0.63 18.05 14.51
N PRO A 8 0.59 18.54 14.24
CA PRO A 8 1.12 19.73 14.89
C PRO A 8 0.25 20.96 14.64
N GLU A 9 0.37 21.95 15.52
CA GLU A 9 -0.13 23.29 15.22
C GLU A 9 0.70 23.92 14.09
N LEU A 10 0.16 24.97 13.48
CA LEU A 10 0.88 25.73 12.46
C LEU A 10 2.24 26.20 12.98
N GLY A 11 3.24 26.13 12.11
CA GLY A 11 4.60 26.54 12.44
C GLY A 11 4.75 28.05 12.56
N GLU A 12 5.96 28.49 12.87
CA GLU A 12 6.30 29.90 12.81
C GLU A 12 6.41 30.35 11.34
N GLY A 13 6.06 31.61 11.05
CA GLY A 13 6.13 32.17 9.69
C GLY A 13 5.28 33.44 9.55
N GLU A 14 5.67 34.30 8.61
CA GLU A 14 4.94 35.54 8.30
C GLU A 14 3.72 35.27 7.41
N THR A 15 3.79 34.22 6.60
CA THR A 15 2.71 33.80 5.70
C THR A 15 2.14 32.45 6.09
N LEU A 16 0.86 32.20 5.76
CA LEU A 16 0.24 30.87 5.96
C LEU A 16 1.03 29.77 5.24
N ARG A 17 1.66 30.10 4.11
CA ARG A 17 2.51 29.17 3.38
C ARG A 17 3.70 28.73 4.22
N GLU A 18 4.46 29.67 4.77
CA GLU A 18 5.62 29.36 5.63
C GLU A 18 5.20 28.58 6.87
N GLN A 19 4.07 28.93 7.46
CA GLN A 19 3.54 28.24 8.64
C GLN A 19 3.18 26.77 8.35
N GLU A 20 2.53 26.49 7.21
CA GLU A 20 2.21 25.13 6.75
C GLU A 20 3.47 24.35 6.27
N GLU A 21 4.47 25.03 5.68
CA GLU A 21 5.75 24.42 5.28
C GLU A 21 6.62 24.06 6.50
N ASN A 22 6.63 24.89 7.54
CA ASN A 22 7.45 24.68 8.75
C ASN A 22 6.87 23.64 9.72
N GLN A 23 5.56 23.38 9.66
CA GLN A 23 4.90 22.30 10.41
C GLN A 23 3.86 21.61 9.50
N PRO A 24 4.31 20.70 8.62
CA PRO A 24 3.40 20.02 7.72
C PRO A 24 2.48 19.07 8.47
N ARG A 25 1.36 18.70 7.87
CA ARG A 25 0.48 17.67 8.42
C ARG A 25 1.04 16.30 8.09
N TYR A 26 1.55 15.62 9.10
CA TYR A 26 2.14 14.29 8.97
C TYR A 26 1.08 13.20 8.82
N LEU A 27 0.01 13.25 9.62
CA LEU A 27 -1.06 12.26 9.61
C LEU A 27 -2.17 12.69 8.63
N SER A 28 -2.49 11.80 7.70
CA SER A 28 -3.58 11.94 6.72
C SER A 28 -4.86 11.24 7.19
N HIS A 29 -4.73 10.00 7.64
CA HIS A 29 -5.86 9.15 7.99
C HIS A 29 -5.52 8.15 9.10
N ILE A 30 -6.55 7.71 9.83
CA ILE A 30 -6.46 6.62 10.82
C ILE A 30 -7.47 5.55 10.44
N LEU A 31 -7.02 4.30 10.39
CA LEU A 31 -7.85 3.12 10.19
C LEU A 31 -7.85 2.29 11.49
N GLU A 32 -9.00 1.73 11.86
CA GLU A 32 -9.13 0.83 13.02
C GLU A 32 -9.74 -0.50 12.56
N HIS A 33 -9.08 -1.62 12.92
CA HIS A 33 -9.63 -2.97 12.80
C HIS A 33 -9.74 -3.61 14.17
N ASN A 34 -10.91 -4.16 14.45
CA ASN A 34 -11.22 -4.86 15.70
C ASN A 34 -11.27 -6.37 15.45
N TYR A 35 -10.49 -7.13 16.21
CA TYR A 35 -10.41 -8.57 16.11
C TYR A 35 -11.14 -9.21 17.29
N LEU A 36 -12.16 -10.01 16.99
CA LEU A 36 -12.99 -10.69 17.98
C LEU A 36 -12.51 -12.13 18.17
N VAL A 37 -12.58 -12.61 19.40
CA VAL A 37 -12.31 -14.00 19.78
C VAL A 37 -13.56 -14.60 20.42
N GLU A 38 -13.81 -15.88 20.15
CA GLU A 38 -14.91 -16.61 20.78
C GLU A 38 -14.44 -17.12 22.14
N ASN A 39 -15.20 -16.83 23.20
CA ASN A 39 -14.92 -17.34 24.53
C ASN A 39 -15.53 -18.73 24.78
N GLU A 40 -15.25 -19.32 25.95
CA GLU A 40 -15.70 -20.67 26.31
C GLU A 40 -17.23 -20.86 26.27
N ASN A 41 -17.99 -19.77 26.35
CA ASN A 41 -19.46 -19.79 26.31
C ASN A 41 -20.03 -19.59 24.89
N GLY A 42 -19.18 -19.52 23.87
CA GLY A 42 -19.57 -19.28 22.48
C GLY A 42 -19.92 -17.83 22.15
N ASN A 43 -19.57 -16.87 23.02
CA ASN A 43 -19.79 -15.46 22.78
C ASN A 43 -18.53 -14.79 22.22
N PHE A 44 -18.68 -13.82 21.33
CA PHE A 44 -17.58 -13.03 20.81
C PHE A 44 -17.22 -11.87 21.74
N GLU A 45 -15.95 -11.75 22.06
CA GLU A 45 -15.36 -10.62 22.80
C GLU A 45 -14.18 -10.03 22.05
N LEU A 46 -13.86 -8.77 22.35
CA LEU A 46 -12.75 -8.09 21.70
C LEU A 46 -11.42 -8.72 22.15
N GLY A 47 -10.67 -9.28 21.21
CA GLY A 47 -9.37 -9.92 21.45
C GLY A 47 -8.16 -9.06 21.07
N GLY A 48 -8.35 -7.99 20.30
CA GLY A 48 -7.27 -7.08 19.91
C GLY A 48 -7.71 -6.00 18.93
N ILE A 49 -6.88 -4.97 18.81
CA ILE A 49 -7.07 -3.86 17.87
C ILE A 49 -5.82 -3.67 17.02
N VAL A 50 -6.01 -3.37 15.74
CA VAL A 50 -4.97 -2.83 14.86
C VAL A 50 -5.36 -1.43 14.43
N ILE A 51 -4.44 -0.48 14.63
CA ILE A 51 -4.55 0.91 14.17
C ILE A 51 -3.57 1.14 13.02
N GLY A 52 -4.08 1.50 11.85
CA GLY A 52 -3.27 1.97 10.73
C GLY A 52 -3.14 3.49 10.76
N LEU A 53 -1.91 4.01 10.71
CA LEU A 53 -1.64 5.44 10.57
C LEU A 53 -1.16 5.73 9.14
N SER A 54 -1.97 6.46 8.37
CA SER A 54 -1.59 6.90 7.03
C SER A 54 -0.83 8.22 7.11
N MET A 55 0.43 8.18 6.70
CA MET A 55 1.40 9.26 6.85
C MET A 55 1.71 9.90 5.48
N ASN A 56 1.60 11.22 5.40
CA ASN A 56 1.92 11.97 4.19
C ASN A 56 3.44 11.90 3.90
N SER A 57 3.83 11.43 2.72
CA SER A 57 5.20 11.65 2.21
C SER A 57 5.37 13.02 1.56
N VAL A 58 4.29 13.58 1.03
CA VAL A 58 4.22 14.94 0.49
C VAL A 58 2.95 15.58 1.03
N TYR A 59 3.12 16.61 1.86
CA TYR A 59 2.00 17.38 2.37
C TYR A 59 1.51 18.36 1.30
N ASN A 60 0.28 18.15 0.85
CA ASN A 60 -0.37 18.99 -0.16
C ASN A 60 -1.31 19.98 0.53
N PHE A 61 -1.16 21.27 0.27
CA PHE A 61 -2.01 22.29 0.87
C PHE A 61 -2.32 23.44 -0.09
N ARG A 62 -3.27 24.29 0.32
CA ARG A 62 -3.79 25.38 -0.49
C ARG A 62 -3.81 26.66 0.32
N VAL A 63 -3.28 27.73 -0.26
CA VAL A 63 -3.36 29.09 0.32
C VAL A 63 -4.26 29.93 -0.56
N GLU A 64 -5.09 30.75 0.08
CA GLU A 64 -5.92 31.77 -0.57
C GLU A 64 -5.22 33.12 -0.41
N ASP A 65 -5.14 33.90 -1.48
CA ASP A 65 -4.62 35.27 -1.41
C ASP A 65 -5.73 36.30 -1.12
N ASP A 66 -5.34 37.56 -0.94
CA ASP A 66 -6.27 38.67 -0.66
C ASP A 66 -7.27 38.94 -1.79
N GLN A 67 -7.11 38.33 -2.96
CA GLN A 67 -8.00 38.41 -4.12
C GLN A 67 -8.88 37.17 -4.26
N GLY A 68 -8.85 36.23 -3.30
CA GLY A 68 -9.60 34.98 -3.32
C GLY A 68 -9.07 33.92 -4.29
N ARG A 69 -7.83 34.08 -4.79
CA ARG A 69 -7.20 33.11 -5.70
C ARG A 69 -6.52 32.01 -4.90
N TYR A 70 -6.68 30.78 -5.38
CA TYR A 70 -6.09 29.61 -4.76
C TYR A 70 -4.76 29.23 -5.38
N TYR A 71 -3.77 29.01 -4.52
CA TYR A 71 -2.45 28.50 -4.87
C TYR A 71 -2.23 27.16 -4.17
N LEU A 72 -1.80 26.15 -4.94
CA LEU A 72 -1.49 24.81 -4.45
C LEU A 72 0.01 24.70 -4.20
N TYR A 73 0.37 24.11 -3.07
CA TYR A 73 1.74 23.91 -2.64
C TYR A 73 1.94 22.48 -2.15
N GLU A 74 3.19 22.03 -2.24
CA GLU A 74 3.62 20.69 -1.83
C GLU A 74 4.88 20.82 -0.97
N THR A 75 4.86 20.16 0.19
CA THR A 75 6.00 20.07 1.11
C THR A 75 6.41 18.62 1.27
N PRO A 76 7.59 18.21 0.76
CA PRO A 76 8.13 16.88 1.02
C PRO A 76 8.39 16.70 2.51
N ILE A 77 7.99 15.54 3.05
CA ILE A 77 8.28 15.15 4.42
C ILE A 77 9.39 14.11 4.38
N ASN A 78 10.53 14.40 5.03
CA ASN A 78 11.60 13.41 5.11
C ASN A 78 11.21 12.25 6.03
N GLN A 79 11.85 11.10 5.82
CA GLN A 79 11.48 9.86 6.49
C GLN A 79 11.69 9.91 8.01
N GLU A 80 12.73 10.57 8.49
CA GLU A 80 13.04 10.65 9.91
C GLU A 80 11.97 11.46 10.67
N ASP A 81 11.54 12.60 10.12
CA ASP A 81 10.48 13.41 10.70
C ASP A 81 9.13 12.69 10.69
N MET A 82 8.81 11.99 9.60
CA MET A 82 7.61 11.16 9.50
C MET A 82 7.57 10.06 10.56
N GLU A 83 8.68 9.33 10.72
CA GLU A 83 8.77 8.24 11.70
C GLU A 83 8.65 8.78 13.13
N ARG A 84 9.39 9.84 13.45
CA ARG A 84 9.35 10.48 14.78
C ARG A 84 7.94 10.95 15.12
N GLU A 85 7.28 11.63 14.20
CA GLU A 85 5.95 12.17 14.45
C GLU A 85 4.88 11.07 14.48
N GLY A 86 4.98 10.08 13.59
CA GLY A 86 4.06 8.95 13.58
C GLY A 86 4.14 8.12 14.87
N GLN A 87 5.33 7.93 15.44
CA GLN A 87 5.50 7.31 16.76
C GLN A 87 4.84 8.14 17.87
N ARG A 88 5.07 9.46 17.89
CA ARG A 88 4.43 10.38 18.85
C ARG A 88 2.90 10.30 18.76
N ILE A 89 2.36 10.30 17.55
CA ILE A 89 0.92 10.21 17.28
C ILE A 89 0.38 8.84 17.73
N ALA A 90 1.09 7.75 17.45
CA ALA A 90 0.74 6.41 17.87
C ALA A 90 0.64 6.29 19.39
N ASP A 91 1.61 6.84 20.13
CA ASP A 91 1.61 6.85 21.60
C ASP A 91 0.39 7.58 22.15
N ILE A 92 0.05 8.74 21.58
CA ILE A 92 -1.14 9.50 21.98
C ILE A 92 -2.41 8.71 21.70
N ILE A 93 -2.51 8.03 20.54
CA ILE A 93 -3.68 7.22 20.20
C ILE A 93 -3.83 6.07 21.19
N VAL A 94 -2.76 5.33 21.49
CA VAL A 94 -2.80 4.21 22.44
C VAL A 94 -3.17 4.72 23.84
N GLN A 95 -2.58 5.81 24.32
CA GLN A 95 -2.95 6.42 25.60
C GLN A 95 -4.43 6.80 25.64
N ARG A 96 -4.95 7.40 24.56
CA ARG A 96 -6.36 7.76 24.44
C ARG A 96 -7.26 6.52 24.42
N LEU A 97 -6.87 5.43 23.77
CA LEU A 97 -7.63 4.17 23.77
C LEU A 97 -7.64 3.52 25.16
N ARG A 98 -6.54 3.59 25.90
CA ARG A 98 -6.42 3.03 27.26
C ARG A 98 -7.13 3.84 28.33
N ASP A 99 -7.69 5.02 28.00
CA ASP A 99 -8.50 5.80 28.95
C ASP A 99 -9.64 4.94 29.50
N SER A 100 -9.67 4.76 30.82
CA SER A 100 -10.63 3.89 31.51
C SER A 100 -12.08 4.34 31.39
N THR A 101 -12.31 5.59 30.98
CA THR A 101 -13.65 6.11 30.68
C THR A 101 -14.20 5.62 29.34
N ARG A 102 -13.35 5.08 28.45
CA ARG A 102 -13.76 4.58 27.13
C ARG A 102 -14.10 3.10 27.18
N GLU A 103 -15.27 2.75 26.64
CA GLU A 103 -15.73 1.37 26.47
C GLU A 103 -15.57 0.52 27.75
N GLY A 104 -15.84 1.13 28.92
CA GLY A 104 -15.69 0.48 30.22
C GLY A 104 -14.26 0.03 30.56
N GLY A 105 -13.25 0.58 29.90
CA GLY A 105 -11.85 0.21 30.06
C GLY A 105 -11.47 -1.09 29.36
N VAL A 106 -12.32 -1.66 28.50
CA VAL A 106 -12.07 -2.94 27.79
C VAL A 106 -10.73 -2.91 27.04
N PHE A 107 -10.40 -1.75 26.48
CA PHE A 107 -9.17 -1.56 25.73
C PHE A 107 -7.92 -1.72 26.59
N ASN A 108 -7.97 -1.70 27.93
CA ASN A 108 -6.83 -2.01 28.79
C ASN A 108 -6.46 -3.50 28.82
N ASN A 109 -7.37 -4.39 28.44
CA ASN A 109 -7.19 -5.83 28.61
C ASN A 109 -6.77 -6.55 27.32
N ILE A 110 -6.59 -5.82 26.23
CA ILE A 110 -6.28 -6.37 24.91
C ILE A 110 -4.97 -5.82 24.37
N PRO A 111 -4.28 -6.53 23.47
CA PRO A 111 -3.18 -5.97 22.70
C PRO A 111 -3.68 -4.93 21.69
N ILE A 112 -2.90 -3.86 21.50
CA ILE A 112 -3.14 -2.84 20.47
C ILE A 112 -1.91 -2.77 19.58
N THR A 113 -2.04 -3.12 18.30
CA THR A 113 -0.98 -2.97 17.32
C THR A 113 -1.17 -1.69 16.54
N VAL A 114 -0.10 -0.93 16.32
CA VAL A 114 -0.09 0.25 15.46
C VAL A 114 0.87 0.01 14.31
N ALA A 115 0.40 0.19 13.08
CA ALA A 115 1.19 0.09 11.86
C ALA A 115 1.20 1.44 11.14
N MET A 116 2.37 1.90 10.75
CA MET A 116 2.55 3.14 10.00
C MET A 116 2.67 2.85 8.51
N PHE A 117 1.81 3.49 7.73
CA PHE A 117 1.76 3.42 6.29
C PHE A 117 2.21 4.75 5.69
N LYS A 118 3.23 4.72 4.84
CA LYS A 118 3.71 5.88 4.09
C LYS A 118 2.94 5.98 2.78
N GLU A 119 2.17 7.05 2.63
CA GLU A 119 1.51 7.37 1.36
C GLU A 119 2.54 7.73 0.29
N GLN A 120 2.22 7.49 -0.98
CA GLN A 120 2.99 8.02 -2.10
C GLN A 120 2.46 9.41 -2.53
N PRO A 121 3.27 10.20 -3.26
CA PRO A 121 2.79 11.41 -3.90
C PRO A 121 1.57 11.12 -4.79
N ARG A 122 0.67 12.09 -4.94
CA ARG A 122 -0.62 11.92 -5.67
C ARG A 122 -0.48 11.41 -7.11
N GLN A 123 0.67 11.67 -7.74
CA GLN A 123 0.95 11.27 -9.13
C GLN A 123 1.73 9.94 -9.23
N SER A 124 1.95 9.26 -8.10
CA SER A 124 2.67 7.99 -8.09
C SER A 124 1.88 6.90 -8.80
N ALA A 125 2.60 6.13 -9.64
CA ALA A 125 2.07 4.93 -10.29
C ALA A 125 2.19 3.67 -9.42
N ILE A 126 2.81 3.78 -8.23
CA ILE A 126 2.87 2.73 -7.20
C ILE A 126 2.14 3.16 -5.93
N PRO A 127 1.59 2.20 -5.16
CA PRO A 127 0.97 2.50 -3.88
C PRO A 127 2.00 2.89 -2.82
N GLY A 128 1.50 3.39 -1.70
CA GLY A 128 2.25 3.49 -0.45
C GLY A 128 2.64 2.13 0.10
N ASN A 129 3.40 2.14 1.19
CA ASN A 129 3.89 0.92 1.83
C ASN A 129 3.91 1.11 3.35
N TYR A 130 3.83 0.01 4.10
CA TYR A 130 4.08 0.07 5.53
C TYR A 130 5.59 0.24 5.80
N ILE A 131 5.92 1.05 6.81
CA ILE A 131 7.30 1.41 7.13
C ILE A 131 7.75 0.89 8.49
N MET A 132 6.81 0.73 9.45
CA MET A 132 7.09 0.10 10.74
C MET A 132 5.80 -0.17 11.51
N GLN A 133 5.91 -1.01 12.52
CA GLN A 133 4.83 -1.33 13.44
C GLN A 133 5.34 -1.53 14.88
N ALA A 134 4.44 -1.41 15.84
CA ALA A 134 4.66 -1.79 17.23
C ALA A 134 3.37 -2.34 17.85
N THR A 135 3.50 -3.23 18.83
CA THR A 135 2.36 -3.77 19.56
C THR A 135 2.50 -3.41 21.03
N ALA A 136 1.47 -2.79 21.58
CA ALA A 136 1.30 -2.56 23.00
C ALA A 136 0.60 -3.77 23.63
N PRO A 137 1.25 -4.51 24.55
CA PRO A 137 0.60 -5.56 25.32
C PRO A 137 -0.57 -5.00 26.16
N PRO A 138 -1.48 -5.87 26.67
CA PRO A 138 -2.52 -5.46 27.61
C PRO A 138 -1.97 -4.60 28.76
N GLY A 139 -2.55 -3.42 28.99
CA GLY A 139 -2.19 -2.49 30.06
C GLY A 139 -0.90 -1.70 29.84
N GLU A 140 -0.19 -1.93 28.74
CA GLU A 140 1.11 -1.32 28.45
C GLU A 140 1.04 -0.32 27.28
N GLY A 141 2.11 0.45 27.13
CA GLY A 141 2.34 1.36 25.99
C GLY A 141 3.00 0.65 24.80
N LEU A 142 3.27 1.40 23.73
CA LEU A 142 4.02 0.88 22.59
C LEU A 142 5.50 0.77 22.94
N GLU A 143 6.09 -0.39 22.64
CA GLU A 143 7.53 -0.60 22.74
C GLU A 143 8.06 -1.33 21.49
N ARG A 144 9.37 -1.25 21.26
CA ARG A 144 10.11 -2.05 20.26
C ARG A 144 9.54 -1.96 18.83
N TRP A 145 9.52 -0.75 18.27
CA TRP A 145 9.18 -0.54 16.86
C TRP A 145 10.01 -1.41 15.92
N GLN A 146 9.32 -2.16 15.07
CA GLN A 146 9.90 -3.03 14.05
C GLN A 146 9.79 -2.34 12.70
N ARG A 147 10.92 -2.11 12.03
CA ARG A 147 10.93 -1.60 10.66
C ARG A 147 10.40 -2.65 9.70
N MET A 148 9.61 -2.20 8.74
CA MET A 148 9.09 -3.01 7.64
C MET A 148 9.74 -2.53 6.35
N ASN A 149 10.47 -3.41 5.67
CA ASN A 149 11.10 -3.08 4.38
C ASN A 149 10.18 -3.52 3.24
N GLU A 150 9.00 -2.91 3.16
CA GLU A 150 8.06 -3.07 2.05
C GLU A 150 8.40 -2.11 0.91
N ARG A 151 8.43 -2.61 -0.33
CA ARG A 151 8.68 -1.79 -1.52
C ARG A 151 7.87 -2.26 -2.71
N TYR A 152 7.61 -1.32 -3.62
CA TYR A 152 6.99 -1.60 -4.91
C TYR A 152 7.89 -1.14 -6.04
N TYR A 153 8.05 -1.98 -7.06
CA TYR A 153 8.68 -1.63 -8.33
C TYR A 153 7.71 -1.82 -9.48
N LEU A 154 7.77 -0.92 -10.46
CA LEU A 154 7.10 -1.10 -11.74
C LEU A 154 8.02 -1.82 -12.72
N PHE A 155 7.44 -2.62 -13.59
CA PHE A 155 8.16 -3.29 -14.66
C PHE A 155 7.52 -2.99 -16.02
N PRO A 156 8.32 -2.70 -17.06
CA PRO A 156 9.73 -2.30 -16.95
C PRO A 156 9.87 -0.90 -16.32
N SER A 157 10.95 -0.66 -15.58
CA SER A 157 11.32 0.68 -15.12
C SER A 157 12.82 0.80 -14.86
N SER A 158 13.34 2.03 -14.84
CA SER A 158 14.75 2.29 -14.52
C SER A 158 15.11 1.85 -13.10
N SER A 159 14.25 2.11 -12.12
CA SER A 159 14.49 1.68 -10.73
C SER A 159 14.51 0.17 -10.59
N ALA A 160 13.61 -0.55 -11.28
CA ALA A 160 13.65 -2.01 -11.30
C ALA A 160 14.95 -2.56 -11.92
N ASN A 161 15.43 -1.93 -12.99
CA ASN A 161 16.69 -2.35 -13.63
C ASN A 161 17.93 -2.11 -12.74
N GLU A 162 17.87 -1.12 -11.86
CA GLU A 162 18.96 -0.78 -10.93
C GLU A 162 18.90 -1.64 -9.65
N ASP A 163 17.74 -1.71 -9.01
CA ASP A 163 17.59 -2.28 -7.67
C ASP A 163 17.30 -3.80 -7.69
N VAL A 164 16.60 -4.29 -8.73
CA VAL A 164 16.10 -5.67 -8.84
C VAL A 164 16.31 -6.23 -10.26
N SER A 165 17.52 -6.08 -10.78
CA SER A 165 17.87 -6.33 -12.19
C SER A 165 17.52 -7.74 -12.70
N ASN A 166 17.61 -8.76 -11.85
CA ASN A 166 17.29 -10.15 -12.21
C ASN A 166 15.79 -10.31 -12.45
N ASP A 167 14.95 -9.78 -11.56
CA ASP A 167 13.50 -9.82 -11.68
C ASP A 167 13.04 -8.95 -12.86
N ALA A 168 13.73 -7.83 -13.11
CA ALA A 168 13.47 -6.99 -14.27
C ALA A 168 13.76 -7.72 -15.59
N ALA A 169 14.87 -8.45 -15.68
CA ALA A 169 15.20 -9.27 -16.84
C ALA A 169 14.20 -10.43 -17.04
N GLN A 170 13.76 -11.06 -15.95
CA GLN A 170 12.75 -12.12 -15.99
C GLN A 170 11.39 -11.57 -16.46
N PHE A 171 10.95 -10.43 -15.94
CA PHE A 171 9.73 -9.77 -16.39
C PHE A 171 9.81 -9.38 -17.87
N GLN A 172 10.96 -8.91 -18.34
CA GLN A 172 11.15 -8.57 -19.75
C GLN A 172 10.92 -9.80 -20.65
N GLN A 173 11.37 -10.99 -20.25
CA GLN A 173 11.08 -12.23 -20.99
C GLN A 173 9.58 -12.56 -21.00
N VAL A 174 8.89 -12.43 -19.87
CA VAL A 174 7.42 -12.62 -19.78
C VAL A 174 6.70 -11.66 -20.72
N LYS A 175 7.10 -10.39 -20.71
CA LYS A 175 6.55 -9.35 -21.57
C LYS A 175 6.78 -9.66 -23.05
N ASP A 176 7.99 -10.06 -23.43
CA ASP A 176 8.34 -10.35 -24.83
C ASP A 176 7.57 -11.58 -25.35
N ASP A 177 7.43 -12.63 -24.53
CA ASP A 177 6.65 -13.81 -24.88
C ASP A 177 5.15 -13.46 -25.03
N ILE A 178 4.54 -12.76 -24.07
CA ILE A 178 3.14 -12.31 -24.18
C ILE A 178 2.93 -11.42 -25.41
N GLN A 179 3.86 -10.49 -25.69
CA GLN A 179 3.82 -9.63 -26.86
C GLN A 179 3.87 -10.44 -28.17
N SER A 180 4.57 -11.57 -28.21
CA SER A 180 4.67 -12.42 -29.41
C SER A 180 3.33 -13.02 -29.85
N PHE A 181 2.32 -13.04 -28.98
CA PHE A 181 0.94 -13.43 -29.34
C PHE A 181 0.27 -12.41 -30.27
N PHE A 182 0.78 -11.17 -30.33
CA PHE A 182 0.16 -10.07 -31.07
C PHE A 182 1.11 -9.49 -32.11
N ASP A 183 0.58 -9.24 -33.31
CA ASP A 183 1.30 -8.47 -34.34
C ASP A 183 1.45 -6.98 -33.97
N THR A 184 0.60 -6.49 -33.06
CA THR A 184 0.59 -5.10 -32.61
C THR A 184 1.07 -4.99 -31.17
N PHE A 185 1.67 -3.85 -30.84
CA PHE A 185 2.17 -3.60 -29.50
C PHE A 185 1.07 -3.64 -28.44
N VAL A 186 1.31 -4.37 -27.36
CA VAL A 186 0.46 -4.48 -26.17
C VAL A 186 1.21 -3.96 -24.95
N GLY A 187 0.53 -3.11 -24.17
CA GLY A 187 1.12 -2.41 -23.02
C GLY A 187 1.26 -3.28 -21.78
N VAL A 188 1.99 -4.39 -21.85
CA VAL A 188 2.22 -5.27 -20.69
C VAL A 188 3.03 -4.52 -19.63
N VAL A 189 2.44 -4.34 -18.45
CA VAL A 189 3.05 -3.67 -17.30
C VAL A 189 3.01 -4.57 -16.07
N GLY A 190 4.04 -4.48 -15.24
CA GLY A 190 4.18 -5.25 -14.01
C GLY A 190 4.28 -4.36 -12.79
N ARG A 191 3.81 -4.85 -11.65
CA ARG A 191 4.03 -4.28 -10.33
C ARG A 191 4.48 -5.38 -9.40
N GLY A 192 5.73 -5.31 -8.93
CA GLY A 192 6.28 -6.23 -7.95
C GLY A 192 6.19 -5.64 -6.55
N TYR A 193 5.73 -6.45 -5.60
CA TYR A 193 5.69 -6.16 -4.18
C TYR A 193 6.79 -6.95 -3.48
N TYR A 194 7.63 -6.24 -2.74
CA TYR A 194 8.81 -6.79 -2.07
C TYR A 194 8.71 -6.61 -0.57
N ILE A 195 9.09 -7.64 0.17
CA ILE A 195 9.36 -7.59 1.61
C ILE A 195 10.81 -8.02 1.80
N ASP A 196 11.59 -7.25 2.56
CA ASP A 196 12.99 -7.54 2.86
C ASP A 196 13.85 -7.82 1.61
N ASN A 197 13.59 -7.05 0.55
CA ASN A 197 14.22 -7.15 -0.77
C ASN A 197 13.96 -8.48 -1.50
N GLN A 198 12.95 -9.25 -1.09
CA GLN A 198 12.50 -10.45 -1.78
C GLN A 198 11.13 -10.20 -2.41
N LEU A 199 10.99 -10.55 -3.69
CA LEU A 199 9.73 -10.45 -4.43
C LEU A 199 8.71 -11.41 -3.80
N GLN A 200 7.58 -10.87 -3.35
CA GLN A 200 6.50 -11.63 -2.73
C GLN A 200 5.32 -11.81 -3.70
N GLU A 201 4.99 -10.74 -4.42
CA GLU A 201 3.87 -10.74 -5.37
C GLU A 201 4.24 -9.98 -6.64
N LEU A 202 3.98 -10.57 -7.80
CA LEU A 202 4.05 -9.91 -9.10
C LEU A 202 2.64 -9.80 -9.70
N THR A 203 2.14 -8.58 -9.84
CA THR A 203 0.94 -8.29 -10.61
C THR A 203 1.32 -7.89 -12.04
N ILE A 204 0.73 -8.52 -13.04
CA ILE A 204 0.92 -8.24 -14.47
C ILE A 204 -0.42 -7.78 -15.05
N GLU A 205 -0.42 -6.66 -15.76
CA GLU A 205 -1.60 -6.13 -16.42
C GLU A 205 -1.37 -6.05 -17.93
N VAL A 206 -2.34 -6.57 -18.70
CA VAL A 206 -2.31 -6.65 -20.16
C VAL A 206 -3.56 -5.95 -20.72
N PRO A 207 -3.48 -4.65 -21.04
CA PRO A 207 -4.59 -3.90 -21.59
C PRO A 207 -4.76 -4.15 -23.09
N LEU A 208 -5.96 -4.52 -23.52
CA LEU A 208 -6.30 -4.87 -24.90
C LEU A 208 -7.36 -3.95 -25.49
N ARG A 209 -7.22 -3.60 -26.77
CA ARG A 209 -8.30 -3.02 -27.57
C ARG A 209 -9.13 -4.17 -28.12
N TYR A 210 -10.46 -4.09 -27.93
CA TYR A 210 -11.50 -5.07 -28.32
C TYR A 210 -11.00 -6.34 -29.02
N GLN A 211 -11.10 -7.47 -28.33
CA GLN A 211 -10.79 -8.81 -28.82
C GLN A 211 -12.03 -9.71 -28.64
N GLY A 212 -12.21 -10.69 -29.52
CA GLY A 212 -13.27 -11.68 -29.37
C GLY A 212 -13.05 -12.55 -28.14
N LYS A 213 -14.13 -13.09 -27.55
CA LYS A 213 -14.02 -13.95 -26.34
C LYS A 213 -13.10 -15.16 -26.55
N ALA A 214 -13.09 -15.75 -27.74
CA ALA A 214 -12.18 -16.86 -28.05
C ALA A 214 -10.70 -16.45 -28.01
N GLU A 215 -10.37 -15.24 -28.47
CA GLU A 215 -9.00 -14.70 -28.41
C GLU A 215 -8.57 -14.43 -26.97
N ILE A 216 -9.48 -13.88 -26.14
CA ILE A 216 -9.24 -13.69 -24.71
C ILE A 216 -8.95 -15.04 -24.03
N VAL A 217 -9.72 -16.09 -24.31
CA VAL A 217 -9.48 -17.43 -23.77
C VAL A 217 -8.10 -17.95 -24.17
N ALA A 218 -7.76 -17.90 -25.47
CA ALA A 218 -6.49 -18.38 -25.99
C ALA A 218 -5.29 -17.63 -25.41
N LEU A 219 -5.38 -16.30 -25.34
CA LEU A 219 -4.36 -15.45 -24.72
C LEU A 219 -4.19 -15.77 -23.24
N THR A 220 -5.28 -15.95 -22.50
CA THR A 220 -5.23 -16.21 -21.06
C THR A 220 -4.50 -17.52 -20.77
N GLN A 221 -4.80 -18.57 -21.55
CA GLN A 221 -4.10 -19.85 -21.46
C GLN A 221 -2.62 -19.72 -21.81
N TYR A 222 -2.31 -19.05 -22.93
CA TYR A 222 -0.93 -18.82 -23.35
C TYR A 222 -0.12 -18.03 -22.30
N ALA A 223 -0.71 -16.98 -21.73
CA ALA A 223 -0.06 -16.18 -20.70
C ALA A 223 0.17 -16.97 -19.40
N ALA A 224 -0.75 -17.88 -19.03
CA ALA A 224 -0.56 -18.79 -17.90
C ALA A 224 0.64 -19.72 -18.12
N ASP A 225 0.80 -20.25 -19.34
CA ASP A 225 1.93 -21.10 -19.70
C ASP A 225 3.25 -20.31 -19.67
N VAL A 226 3.27 -19.09 -20.21
CA VAL A 226 4.44 -18.20 -20.16
C VAL A 226 4.84 -17.90 -18.72
N ILE A 227 3.89 -17.54 -17.85
CA ILE A 227 4.16 -17.30 -16.42
C ILE A 227 4.78 -18.54 -15.77
N SER A 228 4.24 -19.73 -16.07
CA SER A 228 4.73 -20.98 -15.51
C SER A 228 6.14 -21.34 -15.98
N GLN A 229 6.51 -20.99 -17.22
CA GLN A 229 7.83 -21.27 -17.80
C GLN A 229 8.90 -20.24 -17.43
N ARG A 230 8.51 -18.97 -17.27
CA ARG A 230 9.44 -17.86 -17.03
C ARG A 230 9.61 -17.56 -15.56
N ILE A 231 8.56 -17.67 -14.76
CA ILE A 231 8.57 -17.37 -13.32
C ILE A 231 8.60 -18.70 -12.56
N ASN A 232 9.80 -19.28 -12.45
CA ASN A 232 9.98 -20.62 -11.89
C ASN A 232 9.95 -20.65 -10.35
N ASP A 233 10.10 -19.49 -9.69
CA ASP A 233 10.00 -19.42 -8.24
C ASP A 233 8.54 -19.65 -7.81
N GLN A 234 8.34 -20.75 -7.09
CA GLN A 234 7.04 -21.19 -6.59
C GLN A 234 6.66 -20.51 -5.27
N ASN A 235 7.53 -19.68 -4.68
CA ASN A 235 7.22 -18.93 -3.46
C ASN A 235 6.56 -17.58 -3.75
N ILE A 236 6.51 -17.17 -5.02
CA ILE A 236 5.99 -15.87 -5.44
C ILE A 236 4.55 -16.02 -5.89
N LYS A 237 3.68 -15.16 -5.36
CA LYS A 237 2.32 -15.02 -5.89
C LYS A 237 2.35 -14.26 -7.21
N VAL A 238 1.74 -14.80 -8.26
CA VAL A 238 1.64 -14.12 -9.55
C VAL A 238 0.17 -13.90 -9.89
N ASN A 239 -0.19 -12.65 -10.22
CA ASN A 239 -1.51 -12.33 -10.76
C ASN A 239 -1.31 -11.76 -12.15
N LEU A 240 -2.07 -12.24 -13.12
CA LEU A 240 -2.17 -11.63 -14.44
C LEU A 240 -3.62 -11.23 -14.70
N TYR A 241 -3.81 -9.97 -15.05
CA TYR A 241 -5.10 -9.39 -15.40
C TYR A 241 -5.08 -8.94 -16.85
N ILE A 242 -5.98 -9.51 -17.65
CA ILE A 242 -6.24 -9.01 -19.00
C ILE A 242 -7.43 -8.08 -18.90
N THR A 243 -7.24 -6.84 -19.32
CA THR A 243 -8.24 -5.78 -19.22
C THR A 243 -8.54 -5.22 -20.61
N SER A 244 -9.76 -4.77 -20.83
CA SER A 244 -10.07 -3.90 -21.96
C SER A 244 -9.47 -2.51 -21.70
N VAL A 245 -9.19 -1.75 -22.76
CA VAL A 245 -8.80 -0.33 -22.64
C VAL A 245 -9.85 0.54 -21.95
N ALA A 246 -11.09 0.06 -21.80
CA ALA A 246 -12.16 0.71 -21.04
C ALA A 246 -12.12 0.37 -19.54
N GLY A 247 -11.16 -0.43 -19.08
CA GLY A 247 -10.99 -0.82 -17.68
C GLY A 247 -11.81 -2.04 -17.24
N LYS A 248 -12.61 -2.64 -18.13
CA LYS A 248 -13.29 -3.92 -17.82
C LYS A 248 -12.26 -5.04 -17.76
N GLN A 249 -12.22 -5.80 -16.68
CA GLN A 249 -11.44 -7.02 -16.58
C GLN A 249 -12.08 -8.12 -17.44
N GLU A 250 -11.33 -8.68 -18.37
CA GLU A 250 -11.79 -9.70 -19.32
C GLU A 250 -11.39 -11.11 -18.88
N SER A 251 -10.25 -11.26 -18.23
CA SER A 251 -9.83 -12.52 -17.61
C SER A 251 -8.78 -12.30 -16.51
N MET A 252 -8.49 -13.37 -15.77
CA MET A 252 -7.41 -13.42 -14.80
C MET A 252 -6.74 -14.78 -14.72
N VAL A 253 -5.47 -14.75 -14.37
CA VAL A 253 -4.68 -15.90 -13.91
C VAL A 253 -4.12 -15.56 -12.54
N ILE A 254 -4.32 -16.45 -11.56
CA ILE A 254 -3.78 -16.31 -10.21
C ILE A 254 -3.01 -17.57 -9.88
N ARG A 255 -1.71 -17.43 -9.60
CA ARG A 255 -0.87 -18.51 -9.11
C ARG A 255 -0.41 -18.16 -7.70
N ASN A 256 -0.97 -18.81 -6.69
CA ASN A 256 -0.51 -18.69 -5.32
C ASN A 256 0.78 -19.49 -5.10
N PRO A 257 1.55 -19.20 -4.04
CA PRO A 257 2.75 -19.95 -3.72
C PRO A 257 2.48 -21.45 -3.55
N GLY A 258 3.22 -22.28 -4.29
CA GLY A 258 3.11 -23.75 -4.25
C GLY A 258 1.81 -24.34 -4.81
N GLU A 259 0.98 -23.54 -5.49
CA GLU A 259 -0.30 -23.98 -6.06
C GLU A 259 -0.30 -23.90 -7.59
N GLU A 260 -1.12 -24.74 -8.22
CA GLU A 260 -1.39 -24.65 -9.66
C GLU A 260 -2.15 -23.35 -10.01
N PRO A 261 -1.91 -22.74 -11.19
CA PRO A 261 -2.60 -21.51 -11.58
C PRO A 261 -4.13 -21.69 -11.69
N PHE A 262 -4.87 -20.80 -11.05
CA PHE A 262 -6.30 -20.60 -11.26
C PHE A 262 -6.53 -19.66 -12.44
N ILE A 263 -7.41 -20.06 -13.37
CA ILE A 263 -7.75 -19.26 -14.55
C ILE A 263 -9.25 -18.97 -14.58
N HIS A 264 -9.62 -17.72 -14.84
CA HIS A 264 -11.00 -17.31 -15.03
C HIS A 264 -11.15 -16.33 -16.18
N VAL A 265 -12.13 -16.55 -17.05
CA VAL A 265 -12.51 -15.63 -18.14
C VAL A 265 -13.91 -15.12 -17.85
N PHE A 266 -14.05 -13.80 -17.80
CA PHE A 266 -15.32 -13.15 -17.47
C PHE A 266 -16.25 -13.10 -18.67
N GLU A 267 -17.55 -13.10 -18.42
CA GLU A 267 -18.60 -12.91 -19.44
C GLU A 267 -18.72 -11.44 -19.89
#